data_AF-A0A8J4QI39-F1
#
_entry.id   AF-A0A8J4QI39-F1
#
_cell.length_a   1.000
_cell.length_b   1.000
_cell.length_c   1.000
_cell.angle_alpha   90.00
_cell.angle_beta   90.00
_cell.angle_gamma   90.00
#
_symmetry.space_group_name_H-M   'P 1'
#
loop_
_entity.id
_entity.type
_entity.pdbx_description
1 polymer ?
#
loop_
_entity_poly.entity_id
_entity_poly.type
_entity_poly.pdbx_seq_one_letter_code
_entity_poly.pdbx_strand_id
1 'polypeptide(L)'
;MESISCKNNQSRIWLKVFVESRDGTTDSVGYYLFLPISLRILMTDNIDDDTITSVDNSVKKLPDHLLIEIFIRVPISDWAQISCVKKQWANLFRGECLWQAALINTYPLAGRAKRWPGPIPQGLSRRRFTALYISKHIFALDGDIDELVGHTYLFLKEQLELSSMTPPSAILHGTIIDQFIACGKSNDMAHELASQIWLAVLDSLEENENTFCLLKSFAQEGDVFLPYPYSRSTKVQWRVFEKLFTDFRDCFSHVDYYDVLACAKNKFQPIPSSWLGY
;
A
#
# COMPACT_ATOMS: atom_id res chain seq x y z
N MET A 1 41.82 3.54 4.37
CA MET A 1 42.33 4.14 5.63
C MET A 1 41.28 5.13 6.08
N GLU A 2 40.24 4.67 6.78
CA GLU A 2 39.18 5.50 7.33
C GLU A 2 38.79 4.93 8.70
N SER A 3 38.72 5.81 9.69
CA SER A 3 38.72 5.53 11.12
C SER A 3 37.32 5.40 11.69
N ILE A 4 37.07 4.35 12.47
CA ILE A 4 35.91 4.23 13.37
C ILE A 4 36.07 5.30 14.46
N SER A 5 35.27 6.36 14.41
CA SER A 5 35.18 7.35 15.50
C SER A 5 33.99 7.02 16.39
N CYS A 6 34.21 6.19 17.42
CA CYS A 6 33.30 6.09 18.56
C CYS A 6 33.39 7.39 19.39
N LYS A 7 32.46 8.32 19.19
CA LYS A 7 32.27 9.42 20.15
C LYS A 7 31.44 8.91 21.32
N ASN A 8 32.14 8.63 22.42
CA ASN A 8 31.56 8.34 23.71
C ASN A 8 30.88 9.61 24.24
N ASN A 9 29.56 9.68 24.15
CA ASN A 9 28.76 10.60 24.95
C ASN A 9 27.64 9.77 25.55
N GLN A 10 27.49 9.85 26.88
CA GLN A 10 26.51 9.09 27.65
C GLN A 10 25.15 9.04 26.92
N SER A 11 24.67 7.81 26.67
CA SER A 11 23.31 7.42 26.25
C SER A 11 23.00 7.20 24.76
N ARG A 12 23.95 7.20 23.82
CA ARG A 12 23.63 6.95 22.38
C ARG A 12 24.67 6.08 21.66
N ILE A 13 24.23 4.97 21.05
CA ILE A 13 25.06 4.18 20.12
C ILE A 13 24.47 4.36 18.72
N TRP A 14 25.32 4.78 17.80
CA TRP A 14 24.98 4.97 16.39
C TRP A 14 25.60 3.83 15.59
N LEU A 15 24.77 2.99 14.96
CA LEU A 15 25.26 2.02 13.96
C LEU A 15 25.23 2.70 12.60
N LYS A 16 26.43 2.92 12.04
CA LYS A 16 26.62 3.41 10.68
C LYS A 16 26.63 2.20 9.75
N VAL A 17 25.53 1.98 9.02
CA VAL A 17 25.45 0.92 8.01
C VAL A 17 25.89 1.53 6.68
N PHE A 18 26.98 1.00 6.12
CA PHE A 18 27.43 1.33 4.78
C PHE A 18 26.75 0.41 3.77
N VAL A 19 26.08 1.02 2.78
CA VAL A 19 25.58 0.32 1.59
C VAL A 19 26.59 0.58 0.47
N GLU A 20 27.24 -0.47 -0.02
CA GLU A 20 28.20 -0.38 -1.11
C GLU A 20 27.46 -0.64 -2.43
N SER A 21 27.47 0.34 -3.33
CA SER A 21 26.87 0.23 -4.67
C SER A 21 27.67 -0.76 -5.53
N ARG A 22 26.99 -1.57 -6.35
CA ARG A 22 27.62 -2.59 -7.20
C ARG A 22 28.48 -2.03 -8.34
N ASP A 23 28.44 -0.73 -8.58
CA ASP A 23 29.11 -0.10 -9.71
C ASP A 23 30.40 0.62 -9.32
N GLY A 24 31.26 0.02 -8.50
CA GLY A 24 32.68 0.41 -8.33
C GLY A 24 32.99 1.90 -8.06
N THR A 25 31.98 2.70 -7.75
CA THR A 25 32.03 4.15 -7.57
C THR A 25 31.61 4.37 -6.12
N THR A 26 32.57 4.88 -5.35
CA THR A 26 32.49 5.05 -3.91
C THR A 26 31.58 6.24 -3.57
N ASP A 27 30.26 6.04 -3.67
CA ASP A 27 29.29 6.90 -3.02
C ASP A 27 28.66 6.13 -1.85
N SER A 28 29.27 6.30 -0.68
CA SER A 28 28.78 5.71 0.57
C SER A 28 27.62 6.55 1.14
N VAL A 29 26.40 6.05 1.05
CA VAL A 29 25.27 6.62 1.80
C VAL A 29 25.21 5.92 3.16
N GLY A 30 25.57 6.64 4.23
CA GLY A 30 25.55 6.12 5.60
C GLY A 30 24.22 6.38 6.28
N TYR A 31 23.52 5.32 6.70
CA TYR A 31 22.33 5.42 7.54
C TYR A 31 22.70 5.23 9.02
N TYR A 32 22.08 6.05 9.86
CA TYR A 32 22.25 6.03 11.31
C TYR A 32 21.04 5.32 11.96
N LEU A 33 21.20 4.07 12.39
CA LEU A 33 20.15 3.35 13.12
C LEU A 33 20.20 3.68 14.62
N PHE A 34 19.07 4.06 15.20
CA PHE A 34 18.88 4.24 16.64
C PHE A 34 18.50 2.89 17.28
N LEU A 35 19.34 2.37 18.18
CA LEU A 35 19.02 1.17 18.96
C LEU A 35 18.48 1.57 20.35
N PRO A 36 17.29 1.09 20.78
CA PRO A 36 16.84 1.27 22.15
C PRO A 36 17.67 0.43 23.14
N ILE A 37 17.79 0.94 24.37
CA ILE A 37 18.66 0.45 25.46
C ILE A 37 18.43 -1.03 25.80
N SER A 38 17.28 -1.62 25.46
CA SER A 38 16.98 -3.04 25.72
C SER A 38 17.95 -4.03 25.07
N LEU A 39 18.67 -3.65 24.01
CA LEU A 39 19.70 -4.51 23.41
C LEU A 39 20.99 -4.60 24.25
N ARG A 40 21.18 -3.74 25.28
CA ARG A 40 22.34 -3.81 26.19
C ARG A 40 22.32 -5.03 27.10
N ILE A 41 21.14 -5.51 27.48
CA ILE A 41 21.00 -6.53 28.52
C ILE A 41 21.36 -7.93 27.98
N LEU A 42 21.26 -8.16 26.67
CA LEU A 42 21.57 -9.47 26.08
C LEU A 42 23.05 -9.66 25.68
N MET A 43 23.87 -8.62 25.77
CA MET A 43 25.30 -8.64 25.37
C MET A 43 26.27 -8.55 26.55
N THR A 44 25.78 -8.56 27.80
CA THR A 44 26.62 -8.34 28.99
C THR A 44 26.93 -9.59 29.83
N ASP A 45 26.49 -10.79 29.41
CA ASP A 45 26.87 -12.05 30.06
C ASP A 45 27.79 -12.88 29.17
N ASN A 46 29.05 -12.45 29.05
CA ASN A 46 30.25 -13.30 28.89
C ASN A 46 31.45 -12.40 28.61
N ILE A 47 32.08 -11.91 29.66
CA ILE A 47 33.46 -11.43 29.61
C ILE A 47 34.31 -12.63 29.97
N ASP A 48 35.06 -13.14 29.00
CA ASP A 48 36.43 -13.58 29.24
C ASP A 48 37.24 -13.42 27.94
N ASP A 49 38.53 -13.22 28.19
CA ASP A 49 39.53 -12.50 27.43
C ASP A 49 39.99 -13.17 26.12
N ASP A 50 40.69 -12.37 25.30
CA ASP A 50 41.55 -12.76 24.18
C ASP A 50 40.90 -13.37 22.92
N THR A 51 40.83 -12.57 21.85
CA THR A 51 41.61 -12.78 20.61
C THR A 51 41.15 -11.79 19.53
N ILE A 52 42.06 -10.91 19.15
CA ILE A 52 41.97 -9.98 18.02
C ILE A 52 41.77 -10.77 16.72
N THR A 53 40.53 -10.95 16.26
CA THR A 53 40.22 -11.41 14.91
C THR A 53 38.88 -10.85 14.40
N SER A 54 38.92 -10.17 13.24
CA SER A 54 37.81 -10.02 12.29
C SER A 54 36.53 -9.28 12.75
N VAL A 55 36.57 -7.94 12.67
CA VAL A 55 35.39 -7.07 12.87
C VAL A 55 34.51 -6.95 11.61
N ASP A 56 34.87 -7.59 10.49
CA ASP A 56 34.23 -7.36 9.17
C ASP A 56 32.95 -8.15 8.86
N ASN A 57 32.36 -8.87 9.83
CA ASN A 57 31.20 -9.75 9.55
C ASN A 57 30.12 -9.80 10.65
N SER A 58 29.98 -8.79 11.51
CA SER A 58 29.08 -8.86 12.67
C SER A 58 27.59 -8.98 12.29
N VAL A 59 27.12 -8.23 11.28
CA VAL A 59 25.71 -8.33 10.82
C VAL A 59 25.46 -9.62 10.02
N LYS A 60 26.51 -10.23 9.43
CA LYS A 60 26.39 -11.43 8.60
C LYS A 60 26.07 -12.70 9.40
N LYS A 61 26.23 -12.68 10.73
CA LYS A 61 25.99 -13.81 11.65
C LYS A 61 24.76 -13.63 12.55
N LEU A 62 24.01 -12.54 12.44
CA LEU A 62 22.83 -12.34 13.27
C LEU A 62 21.76 -13.38 12.92
N PRO A 63 21.17 -14.07 13.92
CA PRO A 63 19.99 -14.89 13.74
C PRO A 63 18.82 -14.10 13.11
N ASP A 64 18.00 -14.79 12.33
CA ASP A 64 16.88 -14.21 11.59
C ASP A 64 15.89 -13.45 12.49
N HIS A 65 15.65 -13.92 13.72
CA HIS A 65 14.74 -13.25 14.65
C HIS A 65 15.25 -11.86 15.09
N LEU A 66 16.57 -11.71 15.30
CA LEU A 66 17.17 -10.40 15.61
C LEU A 66 17.16 -9.47 14.40
N LEU A 67 17.41 -10.02 13.20
CA LEU A 67 17.31 -9.25 11.96
C LEU A 67 15.89 -8.70 11.76
N ILE A 68 14.86 -9.53 11.98
CA ILE A 68 13.46 -9.11 11.93
C ILE A 68 13.21 -7.97 12.93
N GLU A 69 13.64 -8.12 14.19
CA GLU A 69 13.43 -7.10 15.23
C GLU A 69 14.12 -5.77 14.90
N ILE A 70 15.28 -5.82 14.23
CA ILE A 70 15.96 -4.63 13.72
C ILE A 70 15.15 -4.02 12.57
N PHE A 71 14.76 -4.82 11.57
CA PHE A 71 14.07 -4.32 10.38
C PHE A 71 12.73 -3.68 10.69
N ILE A 72 11.92 -4.24 11.60
CA ILE A 72 10.61 -3.68 11.95
C ILE A 72 10.68 -2.31 12.65
N ARG A 73 11.87 -1.92 13.15
CA ARG A 73 12.11 -0.60 13.76
C ARG A 73 12.58 0.45 12.74
N VAL A 74 12.94 0.03 11.53
CA VAL A 74 13.33 0.94 10.45
C VAL A 74 12.06 1.45 9.74
N PRO A 75 12.02 2.71 9.26
CA PRO A 75 10.90 3.20 8.46
C PRO A 75 10.57 2.32 7.27
N ILE A 76 9.26 2.14 6.99
CA ILE A 76 8.74 1.28 5.92
C ILE A 76 9.27 1.72 4.54
N SER A 77 9.54 3.02 4.35
CA SER A 77 10.13 3.56 3.11
C SER A 77 11.43 2.87 2.71
N ASP A 78 12.19 2.36 3.68
CA ASP A 78 13.53 1.84 3.45
C ASP A 78 13.51 0.30 3.28
N TRP A 79 12.37 -0.35 3.56
CA TRP A 79 12.27 -1.81 3.57
C TRP A 79 12.53 -2.42 2.19
N ALA A 80 12.10 -1.76 1.12
CA ALA A 80 12.38 -2.19 -0.25
C ALA A 80 13.89 -2.26 -0.50
N GLN A 81 14.63 -1.19 -0.13
CA GLN A 81 16.08 -1.13 -0.29
C GLN A 81 16.79 -2.19 0.57
N ILE A 82 16.38 -2.33 1.83
CA ILE A 82 16.94 -3.35 2.75
C ILE A 82 16.73 -4.75 2.18
N SER A 83 15.55 -5.05 1.64
CA SER A 83 15.25 -6.37 1.07
C SER A 83 16.19 -6.73 -0.09
N CYS A 84 16.70 -5.75 -0.83
CA CYS A 84 17.58 -5.93 -1.98
C CYS A 84 19.05 -6.17 -1.62
N VAL A 85 19.48 -5.87 -0.39
CA VAL A 85 20.90 -5.95 0.02
C VAL A 85 21.43 -7.38 0.00
N LYS A 86 20.62 -8.36 0.42
CA LYS A 86 21.06 -9.77 0.51
C LYS A 86 19.89 -10.71 0.28
N LYS A 87 20.15 -11.84 -0.40
CA LYS A 87 19.16 -12.90 -0.64
C LYS A 87 18.48 -13.40 0.65
N GLN A 88 19.24 -13.54 1.74
CA GLN A 88 18.68 -13.92 3.05
C GLN A 88 17.64 -12.90 3.53
N TRP A 89 17.93 -11.60 3.39
CA TRP A 89 17.01 -10.55 3.84
C TRP A 89 15.78 -10.49 2.95
N ALA A 90 15.95 -10.61 1.63
CA ALA A 90 14.84 -10.77 0.69
C ALA A 90 13.91 -11.94 1.10
N ASN A 91 14.47 -13.07 1.53
CA ASN A 91 13.69 -14.20 2.00
C ASN A 91 12.93 -13.88 3.30
N LEU A 92 13.51 -13.12 4.23
CA LEU A 92 12.81 -12.67 5.45
C LEU A 92 11.62 -11.76 5.10
N PHE A 93 11.78 -10.83 4.16
CA PHE A 93 10.68 -9.96 3.69
C PHE A 93 9.62 -10.71 2.88
N ARG A 94 9.91 -11.91 2.36
CA ARG A 94 8.92 -12.80 1.75
C ARG A 94 8.21 -13.68 2.77
N GLY A 95 8.81 -13.90 3.94
CA GLY A 95 8.29 -14.79 4.98
C GLY A 95 7.24 -14.12 5.87
N GLU A 96 6.32 -14.93 6.39
CA GLU A 96 5.24 -14.45 7.26
C GLU A 96 5.73 -13.90 8.60
N CYS A 97 6.81 -14.46 9.17
CA CYS A 97 7.29 -14.08 10.50
C CYS A 97 7.63 -12.58 10.62
N LEU A 98 8.25 -12.00 9.59
CA LEU A 98 8.58 -10.57 9.58
C LEU A 98 7.31 -9.72 9.59
N TRP A 99 6.34 -10.05 8.74
CA TRP A 99 5.09 -9.29 8.64
C TRP A 99 4.19 -9.48 9.86
N GLN A 100 4.21 -10.65 10.50
CA GLN A 100 3.54 -10.88 11.79
C GLN A 100 4.14 -10.02 12.89
N ALA A 101 5.48 -9.99 13.00
CA ALA A 101 6.16 -9.15 13.97
C ALA A 101 5.88 -7.66 13.73
N ALA A 102 5.90 -7.23 12.46
CA ALA A 102 5.57 -5.87 12.05
C ALA A 102 4.13 -5.49 12.41
N LEU A 103 3.16 -6.38 12.17
CA LEU A 103 1.76 -6.19 12.54
C LEU A 103 1.59 -5.99 14.05
N ILE A 104 2.16 -6.87 14.85
CA ILE A 104 2.04 -6.81 16.32
C ILE A 104 2.68 -5.53 16.86
N ASN A 105 3.83 -5.14 16.31
CA ASN A 105 4.55 -3.95 16.74
C ASN A 105 3.83 -2.64 16.35
N THR A 106 3.35 -2.54 15.12
CA THR A 106 2.78 -1.29 14.58
C THR A 106 1.29 -1.15 14.83
N TYR A 107 0.56 -2.27 14.85
CA TYR A 107 -0.89 -2.33 15.00
C TYR A 107 -1.30 -3.38 16.05
N PRO A 108 -0.91 -3.20 17.33
CA PRO A 108 -1.12 -4.21 18.37
C PRO A 108 -2.60 -4.57 18.59
N LEU A 109 -3.51 -3.62 18.31
CA LEU A 109 -4.96 -3.82 18.42
C LEU A 109 -5.54 -4.61 17.22
N ALA A 110 -4.90 -4.56 16.05
CA ALA A 110 -5.36 -5.29 14.86
C ALA A 110 -5.18 -6.81 15.00
N GLY A 111 -4.29 -7.27 15.90
CA GLY A 111 -4.16 -8.69 16.24
C GLY A 111 -5.43 -9.30 16.88
N ARG A 112 -6.38 -8.47 17.33
CA ARG A 112 -7.66 -8.88 17.94
C ARG A 112 -8.85 -8.82 16.98
N ALA A 113 -8.65 -8.34 15.74
CA ALA A 113 -9.72 -8.26 14.76
C ALA A 113 -10.24 -9.67 14.44
N LYS A 114 -11.53 -9.91 14.73
CA LYS A 114 -12.21 -11.14 14.34
C LYS A 114 -12.20 -11.24 12.82
N ARG A 115 -12.01 -12.45 12.29
CA ARG A 115 -12.22 -12.73 10.87
C ARG A 115 -13.63 -12.24 10.49
N TRP A 116 -13.71 -11.33 9.52
CA TRP A 116 -14.99 -10.81 9.06
C TRP A 116 -15.64 -11.73 8.01
N PRO A 117 -16.98 -11.77 7.95
CA PRO A 117 -17.70 -12.47 6.89
C PRO A 117 -17.60 -11.71 5.56
N GLY A 118 -18.02 -12.34 4.47
CA GLY A 118 -18.13 -11.69 3.16
C GLY A 118 -17.12 -12.17 2.11
N PRO A 119 -17.22 -11.63 0.88
CA PRO A 119 -16.45 -12.10 -0.28
C PRO A 119 -14.96 -11.70 -0.25
N ILE A 120 -14.57 -10.66 0.50
CA ILE A 120 -13.20 -10.13 0.52
C ILE A 120 -12.44 -10.70 1.72
N PRO A 121 -11.47 -11.61 1.50
CA PRO A 121 -10.74 -12.24 2.58
C PRO A 121 -9.67 -11.33 3.18
N GLN A 122 -9.44 -11.48 4.48
CA GLN A 122 -8.40 -10.80 5.24
C GLN A 122 -6.97 -11.18 4.81
N GLY A 123 -6.77 -12.36 4.20
CA GLY A 123 -5.46 -12.79 3.71
C GLY A 123 -4.42 -13.01 4.83
N LEU A 124 -3.15 -13.03 4.42
CA LEU A 124 -1.99 -13.25 5.31
C LEU A 124 -1.41 -11.94 5.86
N SER A 125 -0.41 -12.07 6.74
CA SER A 125 0.10 -10.97 7.56
C SER A 125 0.62 -9.79 6.74
N ARG A 126 1.25 -10.08 5.60
CA ARG A 126 1.69 -9.04 4.66
C ARG A 126 0.51 -8.22 4.12
N ARG A 127 -0.54 -8.89 3.63
CA ARG A 127 -1.73 -8.23 3.08
C ARG A 127 -2.41 -7.39 4.15
N ARG A 128 -2.56 -7.94 5.36
CA ARG A 128 -3.13 -7.24 6.52
C ARG A 128 -2.33 -6.00 6.89
N PHE A 129 -1.01 -6.10 6.92
CA PHE A 129 -0.13 -4.96 7.22
C PHE A 129 -0.32 -3.84 6.18
N THR A 130 -0.31 -4.20 4.90
CA THR A 130 -0.54 -3.25 3.81
C THR A 130 -1.94 -2.63 3.90
N ALA A 131 -2.98 -3.40 4.20
CA ALA A 131 -4.34 -2.90 4.37
C ALA A 131 -4.44 -1.88 5.51
N LEU A 132 -3.87 -2.17 6.68
CA LEU A 132 -3.85 -1.24 7.81
C LEU A 132 -3.06 0.02 7.50
N TYR A 133 -1.92 -0.12 6.80
CA TYR A 133 -1.13 1.01 6.35
C TYR A 133 -1.94 1.92 5.41
N ILE A 134 -2.62 1.35 4.41
CA ILE A 134 -3.49 2.11 3.49
C ILE A 134 -4.65 2.76 4.24
N SER A 135 -5.34 2.02 5.11
CA SER A 135 -6.46 2.55 5.90
C SER A 135 -6.04 3.77 6.72
N LYS A 136 -4.87 3.70 7.36
CA LYS A 136 -4.31 4.80 8.15
C LYS A 136 -3.87 6.01 7.32
N HIS A 137 -3.20 5.77 6.19
CA HIS A 137 -2.51 6.83 5.44
C HIS A 137 -3.34 7.43 4.31
N ILE A 138 -4.32 6.71 3.76
CA ILE A 138 -5.15 7.16 2.63
C ILE A 138 -6.50 7.67 3.13
N PHE A 139 -7.15 6.96 4.05
CA PHE A 139 -8.53 7.26 4.45
C PHE A 139 -8.64 8.08 5.73
N ALA A 140 -7.54 8.25 6.48
CA ALA A 140 -7.43 9.10 7.67
C ALA A 140 -8.72 9.12 8.53
N LEU A 141 -9.32 7.95 8.75
CA LEU A 141 -10.59 7.85 9.46
C LEU A 141 -10.38 8.32 10.89
N ASP A 142 -11.18 9.29 11.36
CA ASP A 142 -11.09 9.94 12.68
C ASP A 142 -11.41 9.00 13.89
N GLY A 143 -11.19 7.69 13.74
CA GLY A 143 -11.50 6.66 14.74
C GLY A 143 -10.54 5.45 14.69
N ASP A 144 -11.02 4.29 15.12
CA ASP A 144 -10.27 3.03 15.03
C ASP A 144 -9.94 2.69 13.57
N ILE A 145 -8.68 2.35 13.28
CA ILE A 145 -8.23 1.95 11.95
C ILE A 145 -9.07 0.77 11.47
N ASP A 146 -9.89 0.98 10.44
CA ASP A 146 -10.73 -0.07 9.87
C ASP A 146 -9.90 -0.88 8.86
N GLU A 147 -9.40 -2.02 9.31
CA GLU A 147 -8.64 -2.97 8.47
C GLU A 147 -9.42 -3.35 7.21
N LEU A 148 -10.75 -3.44 7.31
CA LEU A 148 -11.62 -3.82 6.21
C LEU A 148 -11.54 -2.83 5.05
N VAL A 149 -11.52 -1.51 5.35
CA VAL A 149 -11.43 -0.45 4.33
C VAL A 149 -10.16 -0.63 3.49
N GLY A 150 -9.03 -0.91 4.15
CA GLY A 150 -7.76 -1.18 3.47
C GLY A 150 -7.79 -2.43 2.60
N HIS A 151 -8.43 -3.51 3.07
CA HIS A 151 -8.57 -4.73 2.26
C HIS A 151 -9.46 -4.55 1.05
N THR A 152 -10.53 -3.77 1.20
CA THR A 152 -11.46 -3.45 0.12
C THR A 152 -10.78 -2.56 -0.93
N TYR A 153 -9.96 -1.60 -0.52
CA TYR A 153 -9.09 -0.84 -1.43
C TYR A 153 -8.14 -1.76 -2.21
N LEU A 154 -7.41 -2.63 -1.51
CA LEU A 154 -6.47 -3.56 -2.16
C LEU A 154 -7.19 -4.51 -3.13
N PHE A 155 -8.35 -5.04 -2.72
CA PHE A 155 -9.18 -5.88 -3.58
C PHE A 155 -9.55 -5.15 -4.86
N LEU A 156 -10.13 -3.95 -4.75
CA LEU A 156 -10.55 -3.19 -5.92
C LEU A 156 -9.36 -2.88 -6.83
N LYS A 157 -8.25 -2.38 -6.25
CA LYS A 157 -7.03 -2.08 -7.00
C LYS A 157 -6.49 -3.31 -7.76
N GLU A 158 -6.40 -4.46 -7.10
CA GLU A 158 -5.97 -5.72 -7.71
C GLU A 158 -6.89 -6.15 -8.86
N GLN A 159 -8.21 -5.99 -8.73
CA GLN A 159 -9.15 -6.31 -9.81
C GLN A 159 -8.98 -5.41 -11.03
N LEU A 160 -8.63 -4.13 -10.82
CA LEU A 160 -8.42 -3.17 -11.90
C LEU A 160 -7.06 -3.31 -12.58
N GLU A 161 -6.00 -3.64 -11.84
CA GLU A 161 -4.63 -3.71 -12.37
C GLU A 161 -4.23 -5.07 -12.94
N LEU A 162 -4.74 -6.18 -12.39
CA LEU A 162 -4.26 -7.53 -12.73
C LEU A 162 -5.21 -8.33 -13.65
N SER A 163 -6.45 -7.89 -13.83
CA SER A 163 -7.42 -8.68 -14.57
C SER A 163 -7.32 -8.42 -16.08
N SER A 164 -6.98 -9.45 -16.86
CA SER A 164 -7.08 -9.43 -18.33
C SER A 164 -8.53 -9.28 -18.81
N MET A 165 -9.50 -9.58 -17.95
CA MET A 165 -10.92 -9.32 -18.14
C MET A 165 -11.50 -8.76 -16.84
N THR A 166 -11.37 -7.45 -16.63
CA THR A 166 -11.94 -6.80 -15.45
C THR A 166 -13.45 -7.03 -15.39
N PRO A 167 -13.99 -7.49 -14.25
CA PRO A 167 -15.43 -7.57 -14.08
C PRO A 167 -16.08 -6.20 -14.28
N PRO A 168 -17.35 -6.14 -14.75
CA PRO A 168 -18.09 -4.89 -14.84
C PRO A 168 -18.05 -4.13 -13.51
N SER A 169 -17.91 -2.80 -13.58
CA SER A 169 -17.74 -1.96 -12.39
C SER A 169 -18.91 -2.09 -11.41
N ALA A 170 -20.11 -2.38 -11.92
CA ALA A 170 -21.31 -2.67 -11.13
C ALA A 170 -21.15 -3.90 -10.22
N ILE A 171 -20.51 -4.97 -10.71
CA ILE A 171 -20.25 -6.20 -9.93
C ILE A 171 -19.21 -5.93 -8.85
N LEU A 172 -18.13 -5.21 -9.21
CA LEU A 172 -17.10 -4.82 -8.26
C LEU A 172 -17.69 -3.94 -7.15
N HIS A 173 -18.49 -2.95 -7.51
CA HIS A 173 -19.17 -2.09 -6.55
C HIS A 173 -20.13 -2.87 -5.65
N GLY A 174 -20.96 -3.75 -6.22
CA GLY A 174 -21.87 -4.60 -5.44
C GLY A 174 -21.14 -5.51 -4.45
N THR A 175 -20.01 -6.08 -4.86
CA THR A 175 -19.16 -6.91 -3.98
C THR A 175 -18.63 -6.11 -2.78
N ILE A 176 -18.22 -4.87 -3.00
CA ILE A 176 -17.76 -3.95 -1.95
C ILE A 176 -18.90 -3.61 -0.99
N ILE A 177 -20.09 -3.31 -1.52
CA ILE A 177 -21.29 -3.03 -0.72
C ILE A 177 -21.66 -4.23 0.14
N ASP A 178 -21.75 -5.42 -0.46
CA ASP A 178 -22.08 -6.66 0.24
C ASP A 178 -21.06 -6.96 1.34
N GLN A 179 -19.77 -6.69 1.09
CA GLN A 179 -18.73 -6.85 2.09
C GLN A 179 -18.96 -5.97 3.32
N PHE A 180 -19.27 -4.68 3.13
CA PHE A 180 -19.51 -3.77 4.25
C PHE A 180 -20.79 -4.09 5.01
N ILE A 181 -21.88 -4.42 4.29
CA ILE A 181 -23.15 -4.83 4.91
C ILE A 181 -22.97 -6.12 5.71
N ALA A 182 -22.27 -7.12 5.18
CA ALA A 182 -21.96 -8.36 5.89
C ALA A 182 -21.16 -8.10 7.18
N CYS A 183 -20.34 -7.06 7.21
CA CYS A 183 -19.58 -6.61 8.38
C CYS A 183 -20.40 -5.70 9.33
N GLY A 184 -21.70 -5.56 9.10
CA GLY A 184 -22.63 -4.83 9.97
C GLY A 184 -22.67 -3.31 9.74
N LYS A 185 -22.10 -2.80 8.63
CA LYS A 185 -22.26 -1.39 8.27
C LYS A 185 -23.68 -1.15 7.71
N SER A 186 -24.24 0.03 7.96
CA SER A 186 -25.50 0.44 7.31
C SER A 186 -25.30 0.65 5.80
N ASN A 187 -26.40 0.65 5.05
CA ASN A 187 -26.36 0.92 3.60
C ASN A 187 -25.67 2.27 3.29
N ASP A 188 -25.95 3.30 4.08
CA ASP A 188 -25.37 4.63 3.90
C ASP A 188 -23.86 4.65 4.15
N MET A 189 -23.43 3.99 5.23
CA MET A 189 -22.01 3.88 5.55
C MET A 189 -21.27 3.03 4.51
N ALA A 190 -21.88 1.92 4.07
CA ALA A 190 -21.32 1.07 3.03
C ALA A 190 -21.15 1.83 1.72
N HIS A 191 -22.15 2.61 1.31
CA HIS A 191 -22.12 3.41 0.09
C HIS A 191 -21.07 4.54 0.15
N GLU A 192 -20.97 5.24 1.28
CA GLU A 192 -19.98 6.30 1.47
C GLU A 192 -18.55 5.74 1.47
N LEU A 193 -18.28 4.68 2.24
CA LEU A 193 -16.97 4.02 2.27
C LEU A 193 -16.59 3.45 0.88
N ALA A 194 -17.54 2.81 0.19
CA ALA A 194 -17.33 2.33 -1.16
C ALA A 194 -16.96 3.47 -2.11
N SER A 195 -17.66 4.62 -2.02
CA SER A 195 -17.38 5.79 -2.84
C SER A 195 -15.99 6.35 -2.60
N GLN A 196 -15.58 6.49 -1.33
CA GLN A 196 -14.24 6.94 -0.97
C GLN A 196 -13.16 5.99 -1.49
N ILE A 197 -13.38 4.67 -1.35
CA ILE A 197 -12.44 3.66 -1.85
C ILE A 197 -12.30 3.72 -3.36
N TRP A 198 -13.41 3.84 -4.09
CA TRP A 198 -13.40 3.98 -5.54
C TRP A 198 -12.59 5.20 -5.98
N LEU A 199 -12.83 6.36 -5.37
CA LEU A 199 -12.07 7.58 -5.67
C LEU A 199 -10.56 7.39 -5.44
N ALA A 200 -10.20 6.87 -4.26
CA ALA A 200 -8.81 6.63 -3.91
C ALA A 200 -8.12 5.63 -4.85
N VAL A 201 -8.83 4.58 -5.29
CA VAL A 201 -8.27 3.62 -6.25
C VAL A 201 -8.07 4.28 -7.60
N LEU A 202 -9.09 4.96 -8.14
CA LEU A 202 -9.01 5.64 -9.44
C LEU A 202 -7.88 6.68 -9.49
N ASP A 203 -7.65 7.40 -8.40
CA ASP A 203 -6.56 8.36 -8.27
C ASP A 203 -5.18 7.69 -8.24
N SER A 204 -5.11 6.44 -7.80
CA SER A 204 -3.86 5.70 -7.68
C SER A 204 -3.49 4.81 -8.87
N LEU A 205 -4.36 4.71 -9.88
CA LEU A 205 -4.09 3.94 -11.10
C LEU A 205 -3.02 4.64 -11.94
N GLU A 206 -2.08 3.84 -12.47
CA GLU A 206 -1.03 4.32 -13.37
C GLU A 206 -1.60 4.84 -14.70
N GLU A 207 -0.97 5.87 -15.25
CA GLU A 207 -1.34 6.44 -16.55
C GLU A 207 -0.75 5.60 -17.69
N ASN A 208 -1.46 4.54 -18.06
CA ASN A 208 -1.08 3.66 -19.15
C ASN A 208 -2.30 3.27 -20.01
N GLU A 209 -2.04 2.63 -21.15
CA GLU A 209 -3.06 2.23 -22.12
C GLU A 209 -4.13 1.29 -21.53
N ASN A 210 -3.73 0.44 -20.58
CA ASN A 210 -4.65 -0.48 -19.90
C ASN A 210 -5.65 0.30 -19.04
N THR A 211 -5.16 1.30 -18.29
CA THR A 211 -6.02 2.19 -17.49
C THR A 211 -6.96 2.98 -18.38
N PHE A 212 -6.49 3.49 -19.53
CA PHE A 212 -7.37 4.17 -20.49
C PHE A 212 -8.51 3.26 -20.97
N CYS A 213 -8.19 2.05 -21.46
CA CYS A 213 -9.18 1.07 -21.91
C CYS A 213 -10.18 0.72 -20.80
N LEU A 214 -9.70 0.57 -19.56
CA LEU A 214 -10.52 0.28 -18.39
C LEU A 214 -11.49 1.42 -18.06
N LEU A 215 -11.01 2.66 -18.00
CA LEU A 215 -11.86 3.80 -17.68
C LEU A 215 -12.88 4.06 -18.79
N LYS A 216 -12.49 3.89 -20.05
CA LYS A 216 -13.37 4.00 -21.21
C LYS A 216 -14.51 2.98 -21.11
N SER A 217 -14.20 1.72 -20.77
CA SER A 217 -15.25 0.71 -20.58
C SER A 217 -16.20 1.09 -19.44
N PHE A 218 -15.69 1.59 -18.31
CA PHE A 218 -16.52 2.05 -17.19
C PHE A 218 -17.42 3.25 -17.51
N ALA A 219 -16.98 4.13 -18.41
CA ALA A 219 -17.77 5.27 -18.87
C ALA A 219 -18.91 4.85 -19.83
N GLN A 220 -18.67 3.78 -20.60
CA GLN A 220 -19.61 3.22 -21.57
C GLN A 220 -20.51 2.11 -21.00
N GLU A 221 -20.18 1.59 -19.81
CA GLU A 221 -21.09 0.74 -19.04
C GLU A 221 -22.40 1.51 -18.83
N GLY A 222 -23.48 1.01 -19.46
CA GLY A 222 -24.79 1.63 -19.36
C GLY A 222 -25.25 1.77 -17.92
N ASP A 223 -26.12 2.74 -17.64
CA ASP A 223 -26.81 2.82 -16.35
C ASP A 223 -27.77 1.65 -16.21
N VAL A 224 -27.25 0.51 -15.77
CA VAL A 224 -28.07 -0.48 -15.12
C VAL A 224 -28.56 0.19 -13.86
N PHE A 225 -29.86 0.52 -13.81
CA PHE A 225 -30.52 1.09 -12.64
C PHE A 225 -30.46 0.08 -11.49
N LEU A 226 -29.34 0.09 -10.77
CA LEU A 226 -29.17 -0.67 -9.54
C LEU A 226 -29.81 0.13 -8.39
N PRO A 227 -30.57 -0.53 -7.51
CA PRO A 227 -31.13 0.14 -6.36
C PRO A 227 -30.02 0.61 -5.43
N TYR A 228 -30.26 1.70 -4.71
CA TYR A 228 -29.39 2.11 -3.62
C TYR A 228 -29.26 0.98 -2.58
N PRO A 229 -28.05 0.66 -2.06
CA PRO A 229 -26.77 1.35 -2.22
C PRO A 229 -25.85 0.83 -3.35
N TYR A 230 -26.35 -0.03 -4.24
CA TYR A 230 -25.58 -0.72 -5.29
C TYR A 230 -25.29 0.11 -6.54
N SER A 231 -25.89 1.30 -6.66
CA SER A 231 -25.51 2.26 -7.69
C SER A 231 -24.24 3.01 -7.27
N ARG A 232 -23.26 3.15 -8.18
CA ARG A 232 -22.07 3.97 -7.92
C ARG A 232 -22.46 5.43 -7.75
N SER A 233 -21.86 6.10 -6.77
CA SER A 233 -22.12 7.53 -6.55
C SER A 233 -21.73 8.39 -7.75
N THR A 234 -22.45 9.49 -7.92
CA THR A 234 -22.19 10.48 -8.97
C THR A 234 -20.74 10.98 -8.94
N LYS A 235 -20.13 11.10 -7.75
CA LYS A 235 -18.72 11.50 -7.57
C LYS A 235 -17.76 10.50 -8.21
N VAL A 236 -17.96 9.20 -7.99
CA VAL A 236 -17.13 8.14 -8.59
C VAL A 236 -17.28 8.15 -10.10
N GLN A 237 -18.52 8.23 -10.59
CA GLN A 237 -18.77 8.28 -12.04
C GLN A 237 -18.11 9.51 -12.67
N TRP A 238 -18.27 10.68 -12.05
CA TRP A 238 -17.63 11.93 -12.48
C TRP A 238 -16.11 11.79 -12.58
N ARG A 239 -15.48 11.19 -11.57
CA ARG A 239 -14.02 11.04 -11.54
C ARG A 239 -13.48 10.19 -12.70
N VAL A 240 -14.24 9.18 -13.14
CA VAL A 240 -13.89 8.38 -14.34
C VAL A 240 -13.83 9.27 -15.59
N PHE A 241 -14.87 10.08 -15.83
CA PHE A 241 -14.92 10.98 -16.98
C PHE A 241 -13.87 12.08 -16.89
N GLU A 242 -13.65 12.62 -15.70
CA GLU A 242 -12.61 13.62 -15.47
C GLU A 242 -11.24 13.09 -15.88
N LYS A 243 -10.80 11.94 -15.36
CA LYS A 243 -9.52 11.32 -15.74
C LYS A 243 -9.43 11.04 -17.24
N LEU A 244 -10.52 10.55 -17.86
CA LEU A 244 -10.53 10.31 -19.31
C LEU A 244 -10.27 11.60 -20.11
N PHE A 245 -10.96 12.70 -19.78
CA PHE A 245 -10.88 13.94 -20.55
C PHE A 245 -9.73 14.87 -20.16
N THR A 246 -9.08 14.65 -19.02
CA THR A 246 -7.90 15.40 -18.57
C THR A 246 -6.61 14.61 -18.80
N ASP A 247 -6.52 13.41 -18.24
CA ASP A 247 -5.26 12.66 -18.13
C ASP A 247 -5.02 11.83 -19.40
N PHE A 248 -6.08 11.30 -20.00
CA PHE A 248 -6.02 10.42 -21.18
C PHE A 248 -6.60 11.03 -22.47
N ARG A 249 -6.69 12.37 -22.53
CA ARG A 249 -7.28 13.05 -23.69
C ARG A 249 -6.66 12.60 -25.01
N ASP A 250 -5.33 12.55 -25.05
CA ASP A 250 -4.57 12.28 -26.27
C ASP A 250 -4.63 10.80 -26.70
N CYS A 251 -5.18 9.92 -25.86
CA CYS A 251 -5.41 8.50 -26.18
C CYS A 251 -6.68 8.27 -27.00
N PHE A 252 -7.58 9.26 -27.10
CA PHE A 252 -8.83 9.09 -27.84
C PHE A 252 -8.63 9.03 -29.35
N SER A 253 -9.40 8.18 -30.03
CA SER A 253 -9.72 8.44 -31.43
C SER A 253 -10.82 9.50 -31.53
N HIS A 254 -10.92 10.18 -32.67
CA HIS A 254 -11.95 11.20 -32.86
C HIS A 254 -13.36 10.63 -32.65
N VAL A 255 -13.63 9.40 -33.08
CA VAL A 255 -14.94 8.75 -32.87
C VAL A 255 -15.17 8.44 -31.39
N ASP A 256 -14.18 7.83 -30.74
CA ASP A 256 -14.30 7.44 -29.32
C ASP A 256 -14.52 8.64 -28.39
N TYR A 257 -13.89 9.78 -28.69
CA TYR A 257 -14.04 10.99 -27.91
C TYR A 257 -15.51 11.45 -27.88
N TYR A 258 -16.16 11.52 -29.05
CA TYR A 258 -17.56 11.97 -29.12
C TYR A 258 -18.53 10.97 -28.50
N ASP A 259 -18.26 9.66 -28.61
CA ASP A 259 -19.08 8.63 -27.98
C ASP A 259 -19.04 8.75 -26.45
N VAL A 260 -17.84 8.85 -25.86
CA VAL A 260 -17.69 9.02 -24.41
C VAL A 260 -18.23 10.38 -23.96
N LEU A 261 -18.06 11.43 -24.76
CA LEU A 261 -18.62 12.76 -24.46
C LEU A 261 -20.16 12.75 -24.46
N ALA A 262 -20.78 11.99 -25.37
CA ALA A 262 -22.22 11.82 -25.38
C ALA A 262 -22.70 11.10 -24.11
N CYS A 263 -22.00 10.05 -23.66
CA CYS A 263 -22.27 9.39 -22.38
C CYS A 263 -22.18 10.38 -21.21
N ALA A 264 -21.15 11.22 -21.18
CA ALA A 264 -20.97 12.24 -20.14
C ALA A 264 -22.13 13.25 -20.13
N LYS A 265 -22.54 13.77 -21.30
CA LYS A 265 -23.64 14.74 -21.44
C LYS A 265 -25.02 14.18 -21.05
N ASN A 266 -25.21 12.88 -21.22
CA ASN A 266 -26.44 12.22 -20.79
C ASN A 266 -26.50 12.08 -19.26
N LYS A 267 -25.34 11.81 -18.63
CA LYS A 267 -25.23 11.59 -17.18
C LYS A 267 -25.13 12.89 -16.38
N PHE A 268 -24.42 13.88 -16.90
CA PHE A 268 -24.11 15.12 -16.18
C PHE A 268 -24.53 16.33 -17.01
N GLN A 269 -25.34 17.20 -16.42
CA GLN A 269 -25.57 18.53 -16.96
C GLN A 269 -25.53 19.57 -15.84
N PRO A 270 -24.72 20.64 -15.97
CA PRO A 270 -23.79 20.92 -17.07
C PRO A 270 -22.49 20.06 -17.03
N ILE A 271 -21.84 19.90 -18.18
CA ILE A 271 -20.47 19.34 -18.25
C ILE A 271 -19.42 20.46 -18.19
N PRO A 272 -18.21 20.21 -17.66
CA PRO A 272 -17.13 21.18 -17.62
C PRO A 272 -16.65 21.56 -19.01
N SER A 273 -16.35 22.85 -19.22
CA SER A 273 -15.69 23.32 -20.45
C SER A 273 -14.31 22.72 -20.62
N SER A 274 -13.63 22.36 -19.52
CA SER A 274 -12.34 21.67 -19.54
C SER A 274 -12.43 20.30 -20.20
N TRP A 275 -13.60 19.67 -20.32
CA TRP A 275 -13.76 18.39 -21.03
C TRP A 275 -13.96 18.58 -22.54
N LEU A 276 -14.23 19.81 -22.98
CA LEU A 276 -14.42 20.19 -24.37
C LEU A 276 -13.07 20.60 -24.99
N GLY A 277 -12.96 20.47 -26.32
CA GLY A 277 -11.79 20.93 -27.07
C GLY A 277 -10.83 19.82 -27.50
N TYR A 278 -11.40 18.76 -28.08
CA TYR A 278 -10.68 17.87 -28.98
C TYR A 278 -10.64 18.49 -30.37
#